data_AF-A0AAN6PL55-F1
#
_entry.id   AF-A0AAN6PL55-F1
#
_cell.length_a   1.000
_cell.length_b   1.000
_cell.length_c   1.000
_cell.angle_alpha   90.00
_cell.angle_beta   90.00
_cell.angle_gamma   90.00
#
_symmetry.space_group_name_H-M   'P 1'
#
loop_
_entity.id
_entity.type
_entity.pdbx_description
1 polymer ?
#
loop_
_entity_poly.entity_id
_entity_poly.type
_entity_poly.pdbx_seq_one_letter_code
_entity_poly.pdbx_strand_id
1 'polypeptide(L)'
;MPEERELTPASQANAPLENLPAEIRRQILFSCGLDELRTLVRASPVFHQQYLLDRKSILCSCLDATLGSTTVEACALYRFEILVELLQHAPERPEAIARFRHTYDARFSPALYSALADQLTETEAISIVAEYSSLIRPIAQQYAGWALENLSKETQREQHQCEPLSRVEQTRIARALYRFQLCCRMFGSRDDADVWRLGWVQPGEFNTTKFIHTMEPWEIEQFASVYTFVRAKYEQVFDDIQWDLNPDHPRFQDQQRPPTPDGAFELEGYWRDPLRTGTLSKGLRLLHTLLFKITNQEHLVTTMQANICYPKSMRLEDDVFGTTRQLYMHRERVLGWGRKTGRPLPFRGDGGPDAEGDRPPLAWTLMWRETYSCLFGECLPDTTRHCGYVMWDAARIEGTGADEVLSGLAAELSLDIDDYT
;
A
#
# COMPACT_ATOMS: atom_id res chain seq x y z
N MET A 1 -49.59 -18.90 -59.43
CA MET A 1 -49.39 -19.92 -58.37
C MET A 1 -48.10 -20.64 -58.68
N PRO A 2 -46.99 -20.13 -58.11
CA PRO A 2 -46.37 -20.89 -57.04
C PRO A 2 -45.84 -20.04 -55.87
N GLU A 3 -46.01 -20.63 -54.68
CA GLU A 3 -45.21 -20.61 -53.45
C GLU A 3 -44.59 -19.28 -52.95
N GLU A 4 -45.33 -18.66 -52.01
CA GLU A 4 -44.73 -17.88 -50.93
C GLU A 4 -43.84 -18.79 -50.07
N ARG A 5 -42.53 -18.57 -50.12
CA ARG A 5 -41.62 -18.98 -49.05
C ARG A 5 -41.67 -17.91 -47.97
N GLU A 6 -42.43 -18.20 -46.91
CA GLU A 6 -42.29 -17.50 -45.63
C GLU A 6 -40.85 -17.72 -45.11
N LEU A 7 -40.05 -16.67 -45.15
CA LEU A 7 -38.84 -16.54 -44.35
C LEU A 7 -39.27 -16.18 -42.93
N THR A 8 -39.22 -17.15 -42.02
CA THR A 8 -39.21 -16.88 -40.58
C THR A 8 -37.87 -16.23 -40.21
N PRO A 9 -37.83 -14.99 -39.71
CA PRO A 9 -36.62 -14.49 -39.08
C PRO A 9 -36.51 -15.17 -37.71
N ALA A 10 -35.42 -15.90 -37.51
CA ALA A 10 -35.03 -16.42 -36.21
C ALA A 10 -34.92 -15.26 -35.21
N SER A 11 -35.96 -15.03 -34.40
CA SER A 11 -35.93 -14.11 -33.27
C SER A 11 -35.19 -14.77 -32.10
N GLN A 12 -33.89 -15.02 -32.26
CA GLN A 12 -33.01 -15.07 -31.08
C GLN A 12 -32.71 -13.62 -30.69
N ALA A 13 -33.72 -12.94 -30.17
CA ALA A 13 -33.49 -11.77 -29.36
C ALA A 13 -32.76 -12.27 -28.11
N ASN A 14 -31.44 -12.07 -28.05
CA ASN A 14 -30.68 -12.18 -26.81
C ASN A 14 -31.47 -11.42 -25.74
N ALA A 15 -32.04 -12.13 -24.76
CA ALA A 15 -32.80 -11.48 -23.72
C ALA A 15 -31.83 -10.54 -22.97
N PRO A 16 -32.10 -9.22 -22.92
CA PRO A 16 -31.24 -8.29 -22.20
C PRO A 16 -31.17 -8.70 -20.71
N LEU A 17 -30.02 -8.50 -20.07
CA LEU A 17 -29.77 -8.88 -18.67
C LEU A 17 -30.82 -8.29 -17.71
N GLU A 18 -31.43 -7.18 -18.09
CA GLU A 18 -32.53 -6.50 -17.41
C GLU A 18 -33.81 -7.33 -17.30
N ASN A 19 -34.05 -8.26 -18.23
CA ASN A 19 -35.23 -9.12 -18.26
C ASN A 19 -35.11 -10.33 -17.33
N LEU A 20 -33.94 -10.53 -16.70
CA LEU A 20 -33.75 -11.58 -15.73
C LEU A 20 -34.59 -11.31 -14.46
N PRO A 21 -35.07 -12.37 -13.78
CA PRO A 21 -35.71 -12.25 -12.48
C PRO A 21 -34.85 -11.43 -11.51
N ALA A 22 -35.51 -10.68 -10.62
CA ALA A 22 -34.81 -9.80 -9.69
C ALA A 22 -33.79 -10.58 -8.85
N GLU A 23 -34.09 -11.82 -8.47
CA GLU A 23 -33.19 -12.69 -7.70
C GLU A 23 -31.88 -12.98 -8.46
N ILE A 24 -31.96 -13.22 -9.76
CA ILE A 24 -30.78 -13.49 -10.61
C ILE A 24 -29.98 -12.21 -10.80
N ARG A 25 -30.64 -11.08 -11.08
CA ARG A 25 -29.96 -9.78 -11.15
C ARG A 25 -29.27 -9.43 -9.84
N ARG A 26 -29.86 -9.79 -8.70
CA ARG A 26 -29.24 -9.63 -7.37
C ARG A 26 -27.98 -10.48 -7.30
N GLN A 27 -28.06 -11.77 -7.61
CA GLN A 27 -26.90 -12.66 -7.58
C GLN A 27 -25.75 -12.17 -8.48
N ILE A 28 -26.06 -11.64 -9.66
CA ILE A 28 -25.07 -11.00 -10.54
C ILE A 28 -24.36 -9.87 -9.81
N LEU A 29 -25.09 -8.93 -9.19
CA LEU A 29 -24.52 -7.82 -8.44
C LEU A 29 -23.61 -8.28 -7.28
N PHE A 30 -23.97 -9.37 -6.57
CA PHE A 30 -23.15 -9.93 -5.50
C PHE A 30 -21.87 -10.61 -5.99
N SER A 31 -21.86 -11.11 -7.23
CA SER A 31 -20.71 -11.78 -7.83
C SER A 31 -19.67 -10.83 -8.43
N CYS A 32 -20.00 -9.54 -8.58
CA CYS A 32 -19.13 -8.55 -9.19
C CYS A 32 -17.98 -8.13 -8.27
N GLY A 33 -16.84 -7.78 -8.87
CA GLY A 33 -15.87 -6.88 -8.24
C GLY A 33 -16.37 -5.43 -8.28
N LEU A 34 -15.61 -4.52 -7.65
CA LEU A 34 -16.02 -3.11 -7.57
C LEU A 34 -16.09 -2.42 -8.94
N ASP A 35 -15.23 -2.78 -9.88
CA ASP A 35 -15.22 -2.19 -11.22
C ASP A 35 -16.37 -2.67 -12.10
N GLU A 36 -16.66 -3.98 -12.06
CA GLU A 36 -17.79 -4.58 -12.75
C GLU A 36 -19.10 -4.03 -12.19
N LEU A 37 -19.21 -3.92 -10.86
CA LEU A 37 -20.36 -3.32 -10.20
C LEU A 37 -20.58 -1.89 -10.67
N ARG A 38 -19.53 -1.06 -10.62
CA ARG A 38 -19.60 0.34 -11.06
C ARG A 38 -20.04 0.45 -12.52
N THR A 39 -19.53 -0.42 -13.39
CA THR A 39 -19.84 -0.41 -14.82
C THR A 39 -21.29 -0.84 -15.06
N LEU A 40 -21.72 -1.93 -14.44
CA LEU A 40 -23.07 -2.49 -14.57
C LEU A 40 -24.14 -1.53 -14.05
N VAL A 41 -23.93 -0.96 -12.87
CA VAL A 41 -24.84 0.01 -12.23
C VAL A 41 -24.94 1.31 -13.04
N ARG A 42 -23.88 1.71 -13.74
CA ARG A 42 -23.91 2.90 -14.63
C ARG A 42 -24.54 2.61 -15.98
N ALA A 43 -24.37 1.40 -16.50
CA ALA A 43 -24.86 1.01 -17.81
C ALA A 43 -26.37 0.75 -17.83
N SER A 44 -26.96 0.33 -16.71
CA SER A 44 -28.36 -0.10 -16.67
C SER A 44 -29.14 0.52 -15.50
N PRO A 45 -30.21 1.31 -15.77
CA PRO A 45 -31.09 1.86 -14.74
C PRO A 45 -31.76 0.79 -13.88
N VAL A 46 -32.02 -0.39 -14.46
CA VAL A 46 -32.65 -1.53 -13.77
C VAL A 46 -31.70 -2.10 -12.72
N PHE A 47 -30.43 -2.31 -13.07
CA PHE A 47 -29.40 -2.69 -12.11
C PHE A 47 -29.09 -1.57 -11.11
N HIS A 48 -29.19 -0.31 -11.52
CA HIS A 48 -29.04 0.82 -10.60
C HIS A 48 -30.11 0.84 -9.51
N GLN A 49 -31.39 0.71 -9.87
CA GLN A 49 -32.48 0.63 -8.91
C GLN A 49 -32.30 -0.54 -7.96
N GLN A 50 -31.91 -1.70 -8.48
CA GLN A 50 -31.70 -2.87 -7.66
C GLN A 50 -30.50 -2.76 -6.72
N TYR A 51 -29.42 -2.14 -7.19
CA TYR A 51 -28.28 -1.80 -6.37
C TYR A 51 -28.68 -0.88 -5.21
N LEU A 52 -29.53 0.12 -5.44
CA LEU A 52 -29.99 1.02 -4.38
C LEU A 52 -30.82 0.31 -3.29
N LEU A 53 -31.56 -0.76 -3.64
CA LEU A 53 -32.38 -1.50 -2.67
C LEU A 53 -31.57 -2.29 -1.65
N ASP A 54 -30.37 -2.74 -2.01
CA ASP A 54 -29.52 -3.59 -1.16
C ASP A 54 -28.06 -3.14 -1.18
N ARG A 55 -27.87 -1.82 -1.25
CA ARG A 55 -26.59 -1.18 -1.53
C ARG A 55 -25.50 -1.61 -0.55
N LYS A 56 -25.79 -1.57 0.75
CA LYS A 56 -24.86 -2.00 1.79
C LYS A 56 -24.35 -3.43 1.53
N SER A 57 -25.25 -4.40 1.41
CA SER A 57 -24.89 -5.82 1.31
C SER A 57 -24.11 -6.11 0.03
N ILE A 58 -24.53 -5.49 -1.08
CA ILE A 58 -23.83 -5.60 -2.37
C ILE A 58 -22.42 -5.01 -2.26
N LEU A 59 -22.28 -3.80 -1.70
CA LEU A 59 -20.97 -3.17 -1.54
C LEU A 59 -20.04 -3.98 -0.62
N CYS A 60 -20.53 -4.50 0.50
CA CYS A 60 -19.73 -5.35 1.38
C CYS A 60 -19.27 -6.64 0.65
N SER A 61 -20.15 -7.27 -0.12
CA SER A 61 -19.80 -8.45 -0.93
C SER A 61 -18.75 -8.11 -1.99
N CYS A 62 -18.91 -7.00 -2.70
CA CYS A 62 -17.94 -6.58 -3.72
C CYS A 62 -16.61 -6.13 -3.12
N LEU A 63 -16.61 -5.54 -1.92
CA LEU A 63 -15.40 -5.22 -1.16
C LEU A 63 -14.64 -6.51 -0.80
N ASP A 64 -15.32 -7.52 -0.27
CA ASP A 64 -14.71 -8.81 0.04
C ASP A 64 -14.20 -9.52 -1.23
N ALA A 65 -14.97 -9.47 -2.32
CA ALA A 65 -14.55 -9.99 -3.61
C ALA A 65 -13.29 -9.27 -4.16
N THR A 66 -13.18 -7.96 -3.98
CA THR A 66 -12.07 -7.17 -4.55
C THR A 66 -10.83 -7.15 -3.65
N LEU A 67 -11.03 -6.89 -2.35
CA LEU A 67 -9.95 -6.70 -1.37
C LEU A 67 -9.61 -7.97 -0.60
N GLY A 68 -10.57 -8.90 -0.44
CA GLY A 68 -10.41 -10.09 0.39
C GLY A 68 -9.94 -9.72 1.79
N SER A 69 -8.82 -10.31 2.22
CA SER A 69 -8.19 -10.02 3.51
C SER A 69 -7.80 -8.56 3.71
N THR A 70 -7.56 -7.80 2.63
CA THR A 70 -7.19 -6.38 2.68
C THR A 70 -8.33 -5.48 3.16
N THR A 71 -9.57 -5.99 3.18
CA THR A 71 -10.72 -5.27 3.73
C THR A 71 -10.47 -4.83 5.18
N VAL A 72 -9.67 -5.60 5.92
CA VAL A 72 -9.28 -5.30 7.30
C VAL A 72 -8.49 -4.01 7.38
N GLU A 73 -7.41 -3.87 6.60
CA GLU A 73 -6.59 -2.67 6.60
C GLU A 73 -7.37 -1.46 6.11
N ALA A 74 -8.25 -1.63 5.13
CA ALA A 74 -9.13 -0.58 4.65
C ALA A 74 -10.09 -0.07 5.74
N CYS A 75 -10.73 -0.99 6.47
CA CYS A 75 -11.58 -0.67 7.63
C CYS A 75 -10.79 0.00 8.76
N ALA A 76 -9.59 -0.50 9.06
CA ALA A 76 -8.74 0.05 10.11
C ALA A 76 -8.32 1.49 9.79
N LEU A 77 -7.92 1.76 8.55
CA LEU A 77 -7.59 3.11 8.09
C LEU A 77 -8.80 4.03 8.19
N TYR A 78 -9.95 3.64 7.64
CA TYR A 78 -11.16 4.46 7.69
C TYR A 78 -11.53 4.82 9.13
N ARG A 79 -11.58 3.84 10.04
CA ARG A 79 -11.93 4.09 11.45
C ARG A 79 -10.89 4.95 12.15
N PHE A 80 -9.62 4.80 11.82
CA PHE A 80 -8.56 5.66 12.36
C PHE A 80 -8.72 7.10 11.88
N GLU A 81 -9.05 7.32 10.61
CA GLU A 81 -9.28 8.66 10.08
C GLU A 81 -10.45 9.35 10.78
N ILE A 82 -11.59 8.66 10.91
CA ILE A 82 -12.75 9.17 11.65
C ILE A 82 -12.41 9.45 13.11
N LEU A 83 -11.69 8.55 13.77
CA LEU A 83 -11.26 8.75 15.17
C LEU A 83 -10.46 10.05 15.31
N VAL A 84 -9.52 10.30 14.40
CA VAL A 84 -8.69 11.50 14.51
C VAL A 84 -9.46 12.77 14.13
N GLU A 85 -10.36 12.71 13.16
CA GLU A 85 -11.22 13.83 12.80
C GLU A 85 -12.13 14.23 13.97
N LEU A 86 -12.82 13.26 14.58
CA LEU A 86 -13.70 13.50 15.73
C LEU A 86 -12.96 14.05 16.95
N LEU A 87 -11.71 13.63 17.15
CA LEU A 87 -10.91 14.01 18.30
C LEU A 87 -9.92 15.14 17.99
N GLN A 88 -10.04 15.84 16.86
CA GLN A 88 -9.02 16.79 16.38
C GLN A 88 -8.59 17.81 17.46
N HIS A 89 -9.55 18.31 18.23
CA HIS A 89 -9.35 19.31 19.30
C HIS A 89 -9.56 18.74 20.72
N ALA A 90 -9.67 17.42 20.86
CA ALA A 90 -10.00 16.78 22.12
C ALA A 90 -8.75 16.38 22.91
N PRO A 91 -8.68 16.63 24.24
CA PRO A 91 -7.52 16.28 25.06
C PRO A 91 -7.28 14.77 25.16
N GLU A 92 -8.33 13.95 25.00
CA GLU A 92 -8.25 12.48 25.00
C GLU A 92 -7.69 11.88 23.70
N ARG A 93 -7.41 12.70 22.67
CA ARG A 93 -6.89 12.25 21.37
C ARG A 93 -5.63 11.37 21.49
N PRO A 94 -4.59 11.72 22.28
CA PRO A 94 -3.39 10.89 22.39
C PRO A 94 -3.68 9.52 23.00
N GLU A 95 -4.53 9.46 24.03
CA GLU A 95 -4.92 8.20 24.65
C GLU A 95 -5.78 7.34 23.73
N ALA A 96 -6.70 7.95 22.99
CA ALA A 96 -7.53 7.24 22.03
C ALA A 96 -6.70 6.64 20.88
N ILE A 97 -5.70 7.39 20.38
CA ILE A 97 -4.72 6.88 19.41
C ILE A 97 -3.92 5.73 20.04
N ALA A 98 -3.42 5.87 21.27
CA ALA A 98 -2.69 4.80 21.95
C ALA A 98 -3.54 3.52 22.15
N ARG A 99 -4.82 3.67 22.52
CA ARG A 99 -5.77 2.56 22.61
C ARG A 99 -6.04 1.92 21.26
N PHE A 100 -6.26 2.71 20.21
CA PHE A 100 -6.44 2.18 18.86
C PHE A 100 -5.24 1.32 18.47
N ARG A 101 -4.03 1.80 18.73
CA ARG A 101 -2.77 1.08 18.45
C ARG A 101 -2.68 -0.23 19.21
N HIS A 102 -2.88 -0.22 20.52
CA HIS A 102 -2.90 -1.46 21.31
C HIS A 102 -3.95 -2.45 20.80
N THR A 103 -5.11 -1.94 20.36
CA THR A 103 -6.16 -2.81 19.83
C THR A 103 -5.85 -3.29 18.42
N TYR A 104 -5.12 -2.53 17.60
CA TYR A 104 -4.62 -2.98 16.30
C TYR A 104 -3.56 -4.08 16.49
N ASP A 105 -2.65 -3.90 17.45
CA ASP A 105 -1.58 -4.85 17.76
C ASP A 105 -2.11 -6.18 18.31
N ALA A 106 -3.14 -6.16 19.15
CA ALA A 106 -3.75 -7.36 19.73
C ALA A 106 -4.59 -8.19 18.74
N ARG A 107 -4.73 -7.76 17.49
CA ARG A 107 -5.86 -8.14 16.62
C ARG A 107 -5.59 -9.14 15.51
N PHE A 108 -4.39 -9.72 15.37
CA PHE A 108 -4.07 -10.83 14.45
C PHE A 108 -4.82 -12.16 14.76
N SER A 109 -6.06 -12.09 15.27
CA SER A 109 -7.00 -13.20 15.38
C SER A 109 -8.04 -13.12 14.25
N PRO A 110 -8.07 -14.10 13.32
CA PRO A 110 -8.99 -14.17 12.18
C PRO A 110 -10.48 -13.96 12.52
N ALA A 111 -10.90 -14.32 13.74
CA ALA A 111 -12.28 -14.24 14.19
C ALA A 111 -12.81 -12.80 14.35
N LEU A 112 -11.95 -11.82 14.63
CA LEU A 112 -12.34 -10.41 14.74
C LEU A 112 -12.50 -9.73 13.37
N TYR A 113 -11.89 -10.30 12.32
CA TYR A 113 -11.86 -9.72 10.98
C TYR A 113 -13.15 -9.99 10.19
N SER A 114 -13.71 -11.20 10.28
CA SER A 114 -15.06 -11.50 9.75
C SER A 114 -16.11 -10.58 10.40
N ALA A 115 -16.04 -10.42 11.73
CA ALA A 115 -16.97 -9.58 12.48
C ALA A 115 -16.88 -8.08 12.12
N LEU A 116 -15.72 -7.59 11.65
CA LEU A 116 -15.53 -6.19 11.27
C LEU A 116 -16.17 -5.87 9.91
N ALA A 117 -16.04 -6.76 8.94
CA ALA A 117 -16.72 -6.63 7.64
C ALA A 117 -18.24 -6.75 7.78
N ASP A 118 -18.70 -7.65 8.66
CA ASP A 118 -20.14 -7.84 8.96
C ASP A 118 -20.78 -6.61 9.64
N GLN A 119 -19.99 -5.77 10.30
CA GLN A 119 -20.47 -4.60 11.04
C GLN A 119 -20.45 -3.28 10.25
N LEU A 120 -20.00 -3.27 8.99
CA LEU A 120 -19.93 -2.03 8.21
C LEU A 120 -21.32 -1.42 8.00
N THR A 121 -21.45 -0.13 8.26
CA THR A 121 -22.60 0.66 7.82
C THR A 121 -22.51 0.96 6.33
N GLU A 122 -23.62 1.34 5.71
CA GLU A 122 -23.62 1.69 4.27
C GLU A 122 -22.64 2.85 3.98
N THR A 123 -22.63 3.89 4.82
CA THR A 123 -21.74 5.05 4.67
C THR A 123 -20.27 4.68 4.77
N GLU A 124 -19.93 3.74 5.67
CA GLU A 124 -18.57 3.22 5.79
C GLU A 124 -18.16 2.46 4.53
N ALA A 125 -19.00 1.56 4.04
CA ALA A 125 -18.73 0.80 2.82
C ALA A 125 -18.54 1.74 1.60
N ILE A 126 -19.39 2.76 1.45
CA ILE A 126 -19.25 3.76 0.38
C ILE A 126 -17.91 4.49 0.49
N SER A 127 -17.53 4.91 1.69
CA SER A 127 -16.30 5.68 1.91
C SER A 127 -15.05 4.84 1.63
N ILE A 128 -15.04 3.58 2.06
CA ILE A 128 -13.95 2.63 1.77
C ILE A 128 -13.83 2.39 0.26
N VAL A 129 -14.95 2.16 -0.43
CA VAL A 129 -14.97 1.99 -1.90
C VAL A 129 -14.47 3.24 -2.61
N ALA A 130 -14.87 4.42 -2.15
CA ALA A 130 -14.41 5.69 -2.71
C ALA A 130 -12.90 5.86 -2.54
N GLU A 131 -12.36 5.59 -1.35
CA GLU A 131 -10.93 5.67 -1.09
C GLU A 131 -10.14 4.63 -1.90
N TYR A 132 -10.60 3.39 -1.95
CA TYR A 132 -9.97 2.36 -2.79
C TYR A 132 -9.92 2.80 -4.26
N SER A 133 -11.07 3.21 -4.81
CA SER A 133 -11.21 3.51 -6.23
C SER A 133 -10.47 4.78 -6.65
N SER A 134 -10.38 5.78 -5.76
CA SER A 134 -9.81 7.10 -6.08
C SER A 134 -8.37 7.27 -5.64
N LEU A 135 -7.88 6.50 -4.66
CA LEU A 135 -6.54 6.67 -4.09
C LEU A 135 -5.69 5.41 -4.24
N ILE A 136 -6.15 4.28 -3.70
CA ILE A 136 -5.33 3.07 -3.60
C ILE A 136 -5.12 2.43 -4.96
N ARG A 137 -6.19 2.22 -5.73
CA ARG A 137 -6.11 1.54 -7.02
C ARG A 137 -5.23 2.27 -8.05
N PRO A 138 -5.35 3.59 -8.27
CA PRO A 138 -4.47 4.30 -9.22
C PRO A 138 -3.00 4.21 -8.81
N ILE A 139 -2.69 4.34 -7.53
CA ILE A 139 -1.31 4.22 -7.03
C ILE A 139 -0.81 2.77 -7.15
N ALA A 140 -1.64 1.77 -6.87
CA ALA A 140 -1.30 0.36 -7.03
C ALA A 140 -0.91 0.03 -8.48
N GLN A 141 -1.62 0.60 -9.46
CA GLN A 141 -1.29 0.46 -10.88
C GLN A 141 0.05 1.12 -11.24
N GLN A 142 0.32 2.33 -10.71
CA GLN A 142 1.61 3.00 -10.91
C GLN A 142 2.77 2.25 -10.26
N TYR A 143 2.58 1.75 -9.05
CA TYR A 143 3.54 0.90 -8.36
C TYR A 143 3.84 -0.36 -9.18
N ALA A 144 2.80 -1.05 -9.63
CA ALA A 144 2.95 -2.28 -10.38
C ALA A 144 3.72 -2.06 -11.69
N GLY A 145 3.36 -1.02 -12.45
CA GLY A 145 4.08 -0.65 -13.68
C GLY A 145 5.56 -0.36 -13.42
N TRP A 146 5.86 0.44 -12.40
CA TRP A 146 7.24 0.74 -12.01
C TRP A 146 8.03 -0.50 -11.59
N ALA A 147 7.44 -1.36 -10.75
CA ALA A 147 8.12 -2.54 -10.23
C ALA A 147 8.35 -3.60 -11.33
N LEU A 148 7.40 -3.77 -12.24
CA LEU A 148 7.52 -4.68 -13.40
C LEU A 148 8.54 -4.18 -14.43
N GLU A 149 8.66 -2.85 -14.60
CA GLU A 149 9.71 -2.26 -15.42
C GLU A 149 11.10 -2.57 -14.83
N ASN A 150 11.28 -2.38 -13.53
CA ASN A 150 12.53 -2.72 -12.85
C ASN A 150 12.82 -4.22 -12.93
N LEU A 151 11.81 -5.07 -12.73
CA LEU A 151 11.96 -6.51 -12.82
C LEU A 151 12.46 -6.94 -14.21
N SER A 152 11.91 -6.36 -15.28
CA SER A 152 12.36 -6.65 -16.64
C SER A 152 13.79 -6.20 -16.93
N LYS A 153 14.25 -5.11 -16.28
CA LYS A 153 15.64 -4.66 -16.38
C LYS A 153 16.59 -5.64 -15.70
N GLU A 154 16.23 -6.14 -14.52
CA GLU A 154 17.06 -7.10 -13.77
C GLU A 154 17.13 -8.46 -14.47
N THR A 155 16.01 -8.97 -15.00
CA THR A 155 16.00 -10.29 -15.66
C THR A 155 16.51 -10.26 -17.10
N GLN A 156 16.73 -9.06 -17.68
CA GLN A 156 17.10 -8.85 -19.08
C GLN A 156 16.16 -9.54 -20.09
N ARG A 157 14.93 -9.88 -19.66
CA ARG A 157 13.89 -10.45 -20.53
C ARG A 157 12.97 -9.31 -20.97
N GLU A 158 12.77 -9.19 -22.29
CA GLU A 158 11.79 -8.25 -22.84
C GLU A 158 10.40 -8.55 -22.26
N GLN A 159 9.64 -7.50 -21.92
CA GLN A 159 8.26 -7.62 -21.44
C GLN A 159 7.38 -8.29 -22.50
N HIS A 160 7.35 -9.62 -22.53
CA HIS A 160 6.38 -10.36 -23.32
C HIS A 160 5.03 -10.16 -22.65
N GLN A 161 4.11 -9.47 -23.35
CA GLN A 161 2.71 -9.20 -23.00
C GLN A 161 2.43 -9.33 -21.50
N CYS A 162 2.66 -8.25 -20.75
CA CYS A 162 2.50 -8.25 -19.31
C CYS A 162 1.08 -8.70 -18.94
N GLU A 163 0.96 -9.94 -18.46
CA GLU A 163 -0.32 -10.48 -18.03
C GLU A 163 -0.90 -9.54 -16.97
N PRO A 164 -2.23 -9.28 -17.02
CA PRO A 164 -2.88 -8.43 -16.04
C PRO A 164 -2.57 -8.95 -14.63
N LEU A 165 -2.46 -8.04 -13.66
CA LEU A 165 -2.18 -8.42 -12.29
C LEU A 165 -3.21 -9.44 -11.80
N SER A 166 -2.74 -10.54 -11.23
CA SER A 166 -3.63 -11.52 -10.63
C SER A 166 -4.30 -10.93 -9.38
N ARG A 167 -5.39 -11.55 -8.93
CA ARG A 167 -6.10 -11.11 -7.72
C ARG A 167 -5.17 -11.07 -6.51
N VAL A 168 -4.27 -12.04 -6.38
CA VAL A 168 -3.33 -12.15 -5.26
C VAL A 168 -2.34 -10.98 -5.26
N GLU A 169 -1.81 -10.65 -6.43
CA GLU A 169 -0.88 -9.52 -6.61
C GLU A 169 -1.55 -8.19 -6.27
N GLN A 170 -2.76 -7.98 -6.79
CA GLN A 170 -3.57 -6.79 -6.49
C GLN A 170 -3.82 -6.67 -4.97
N THR A 171 -4.19 -7.77 -4.31
CA THR A 171 -4.40 -7.82 -2.86
C THR A 171 -3.11 -7.50 -2.08
N ARG A 172 -1.96 -8.09 -2.44
CA ARG A 172 -0.67 -7.82 -1.78
C ARG A 172 -0.27 -6.33 -1.90
N ILE A 173 -0.39 -5.76 -3.09
CA ILE A 173 -0.06 -4.35 -3.34
C ILE A 173 -1.02 -3.42 -2.59
N ALA A 174 -2.33 -3.66 -2.67
CA ALA A 174 -3.33 -2.86 -1.97
C ALA A 174 -3.12 -2.89 -0.45
N ARG A 175 -2.85 -4.08 0.11
CA ARG A 175 -2.56 -4.26 1.54
C ARG A 175 -1.33 -3.47 1.98
N ALA A 176 -0.24 -3.56 1.22
CA ALA A 176 0.97 -2.80 1.50
C ALA A 176 0.73 -1.28 1.44
N LEU A 177 -0.05 -0.80 0.48
CA LEU A 177 -0.44 0.61 0.37
C LEU A 177 -1.30 1.08 1.55
N TYR A 178 -2.29 0.29 1.97
CA TYR A 178 -3.10 0.63 3.14
C TYR A 178 -2.26 0.65 4.41
N ARG A 179 -1.33 -0.30 4.59
CA ARG A 179 -0.41 -0.33 5.74
C ARG A 179 0.54 0.87 5.72
N PHE A 180 1.07 1.24 4.56
CA PHE A 180 1.86 2.46 4.38
C PHE A 180 1.06 3.71 4.78
N GLN A 181 -0.17 3.84 4.29
CA GLN A 181 -1.03 4.95 4.61
C GLN A 181 -1.38 5.00 6.10
N LEU A 182 -1.70 3.86 6.71
CA LEU A 182 -1.98 3.75 8.14
C LEU A 182 -0.75 4.16 8.97
N CYS A 183 0.44 3.71 8.59
CA CYS A 183 1.71 4.12 9.20
C CYS A 183 1.91 5.64 9.12
N CYS A 184 1.71 6.25 7.94
CA CYS A 184 1.77 7.70 7.78
C CYS A 184 0.74 8.43 8.66
N ARG A 185 -0.47 7.88 8.81
CA ARG A 185 -1.50 8.48 9.67
C ARG A 185 -1.18 8.36 11.16
N MET A 186 -0.53 7.28 11.56
CA MET A 186 -0.16 7.02 12.96
C MET A 186 1.09 7.76 13.40
N PHE A 187 2.08 7.94 12.51
CA PHE A 187 3.42 8.41 12.84
C PHE A 187 3.92 9.61 11.99
N GLY A 188 3.18 10.01 10.96
CA GLY A 188 3.62 11.05 10.03
C GLY A 188 3.39 12.50 10.49
N SER A 189 3.96 13.42 9.73
CA SER A 189 3.94 14.86 9.97
C SER A 189 2.58 15.48 9.61
N ARG A 190 1.74 15.78 10.60
CA ARG A 190 0.47 16.53 10.41
C ARG A 190 0.67 18.05 10.31
N ASP A 191 -0.28 18.75 9.68
CA ASP A 191 -0.33 20.22 9.56
C ASP A 191 -0.62 20.95 10.89
N ASP A 192 -0.76 20.22 12.00
CA ASP A 192 -0.99 20.81 13.32
C ASP A 192 0.24 21.65 13.73
N ALA A 193 0.03 22.97 13.80
CA ALA A 193 0.99 24.01 14.20
C ALA A 193 1.41 23.94 15.70
N ASP A 194 0.80 23.05 16.48
CA ASP A 194 0.94 22.99 17.95
C ASP A 194 2.05 22.06 18.48
N VAL A 195 3.03 21.70 17.65
CA VAL A 195 4.11 20.77 18.09
C VAL A 195 5.07 21.39 19.11
N TRP A 196 5.16 22.71 19.19
CA TRP A 196 5.97 23.34 20.24
C TRP A 196 5.31 23.28 21.64
N ARG A 197 4.01 22.96 21.75
CA ARG A 197 3.30 22.92 23.05
C ARG A 197 3.28 21.55 23.72
N LEU A 198 3.39 20.47 22.95
CA LEU A 198 3.52 19.11 23.49
C LEU A 198 5.01 18.80 23.65
N GLY A 199 5.63 19.49 24.62
CA GLY A 199 7.07 19.41 24.87
C GLY A 199 7.57 17.97 24.83
N TRP A 200 8.62 17.74 24.03
CA TRP A 200 9.47 16.54 24.01
C TRP A 200 8.80 15.30 24.61
N VAL A 201 7.64 14.89 24.06
CA VAL A 201 7.24 13.50 24.22
C VAL A 201 8.33 12.76 23.48
N GLN A 202 9.25 12.17 24.26
CA GLN A 202 10.38 11.37 23.80
C GLN A 202 10.03 10.71 22.46
N PRO A 203 10.81 10.90 21.40
CA PRO A 203 10.58 10.22 20.13
C PRO A 203 10.50 8.74 20.47
N GLY A 204 9.30 8.17 20.42
CA GLY A 204 9.12 6.79 20.78
C GLY A 204 9.68 5.95 19.64
N GLU A 205 10.99 5.74 19.60
CA GLU A 205 11.70 4.71 18.82
C GLU A 205 10.98 3.34 18.92
N PHE A 206 10.22 3.15 19.99
CA PHE A 206 9.39 1.98 20.31
C PHE A 206 8.05 1.88 19.56
N ASN A 207 7.56 2.94 18.91
CA ASN A 207 6.17 3.01 18.47
C ASN A 207 5.94 2.48 17.05
N THR A 208 6.78 2.87 16.09
CA THR A 208 6.74 2.34 14.71
C THR A 208 7.18 0.88 14.70
N THR A 209 8.23 0.56 15.47
CA THR A 209 8.73 -0.80 15.64
C THR A 209 7.65 -1.78 16.11
N LYS A 210 6.85 -1.39 17.11
CA LYS A 210 5.74 -2.23 17.62
C LYS A 210 4.68 -2.50 16.55
N PHE A 211 4.35 -1.51 15.73
CA PHE A 211 3.42 -1.70 14.61
C PHE A 211 3.98 -2.73 13.61
N ILE A 212 5.25 -2.63 13.26
CA ILE A 212 5.92 -3.55 12.34
C ILE A 212 6.05 -4.97 12.91
N HIS A 213 6.22 -5.12 14.23
CA HIS A 213 6.31 -6.43 14.91
C HIS A 213 5.08 -7.31 14.80
N THR A 214 3.95 -6.74 14.41
CA THR A 214 2.70 -7.48 14.29
C THR A 214 2.63 -8.28 13.00
N MET A 215 3.49 -7.97 12.02
CA MET A 215 3.50 -8.56 10.68
C MET A 215 4.60 -9.61 10.52
N GLU A 216 4.37 -10.63 9.69
CA GLU A 216 5.41 -11.57 9.32
C GLU A 216 6.48 -10.92 8.42
N PRO A 217 7.74 -11.41 8.40
CA PRO A 217 8.85 -10.75 7.70
C PRO A 217 8.60 -10.42 6.22
N TRP A 218 7.94 -11.31 5.47
CA TRP A 218 7.60 -11.05 4.06
C TRP A 218 6.54 -9.95 3.90
N GLU A 219 5.65 -9.77 4.88
CA GLU A 219 4.68 -8.68 4.89
C GLU A 219 5.35 -7.32 5.16
N ILE A 220 6.39 -7.33 6.00
CA ILE A 220 7.23 -6.14 6.25
C ILE A 220 7.94 -5.76 4.95
N GLU A 221 8.42 -6.73 4.19
CA GLU A 221 9.04 -6.49 2.88
C GLU A 221 8.05 -6.00 1.82
N GLN A 222 6.78 -6.42 1.88
CA GLN A 222 5.73 -5.86 1.02
C GLN A 222 5.55 -4.38 1.33
N PHE A 223 5.47 -4.02 2.61
CA PHE A 223 5.44 -2.63 3.05
C PHE A 223 6.71 -1.86 2.64
N ALA A 224 7.90 -2.45 2.79
CA ALA A 224 9.18 -1.85 2.42
C ALA A 224 9.31 -1.60 0.92
N SER A 225 8.76 -2.48 0.08
CA SER A 225 8.75 -2.32 -1.38
C SER A 225 7.90 -1.12 -1.80
N VAL A 226 6.71 -0.95 -1.20
CA VAL A 226 5.89 0.25 -1.39
C VAL A 226 6.61 1.50 -0.88
N TYR A 227 7.23 1.45 0.29
CA TYR A 227 8.01 2.58 0.82
C TYR A 227 9.12 2.99 -0.16
N THR A 228 9.84 2.02 -0.72
CA THR A 228 10.92 2.24 -1.70
C THR A 228 10.40 2.93 -2.96
N PHE A 229 9.25 2.48 -3.49
CA PHE A 229 8.57 3.16 -4.60
C PHE A 229 8.21 4.61 -4.26
N VAL A 230 7.57 4.84 -3.12
CA VAL A 230 7.16 6.19 -2.70
C VAL A 230 8.39 7.10 -2.57
N ARG A 231 9.45 6.61 -1.92
CA ARG A 231 10.73 7.31 -1.76
C ARG A 231 11.33 7.67 -3.11
N ALA A 232 11.40 6.74 -4.06
CA ALA A 232 11.91 6.99 -5.41
C ALA A 232 11.13 8.07 -6.16
N LYS A 233 9.79 8.11 -5.99
CA LYS A 233 8.96 9.16 -6.60
C LYS A 233 9.19 10.53 -5.96
N TYR A 234 9.37 10.61 -4.64
CA TYR A 234 9.73 11.87 -3.99
C TYR A 234 11.14 12.32 -4.31
N GLU A 235 12.09 11.39 -4.50
CA GLU A 235 13.45 11.71 -4.92
C GLU A 235 13.45 12.41 -6.28
N GLN A 236 12.74 11.82 -7.25
CA GLN A 236 12.56 12.43 -8.56
C GLN A 236 11.93 13.83 -8.47
N VAL A 237 10.88 13.99 -7.66
CA VAL A 237 10.25 15.30 -7.46
C VAL A 237 11.20 16.31 -6.82
N PHE A 238 12.03 15.89 -5.87
CA PHE A 238 13.01 16.77 -5.22
C PHE A 238 14.09 17.22 -6.21
N ASP A 239 14.55 16.33 -7.09
CA ASP A 239 15.45 16.68 -8.19
C ASP A 239 14.81 17.71 -9.14
N ASP A 240 13.55 17.47 -9.51
CA ASP A 240 12.83 18.32 -10.47
C ASP A 240 12.58 19.76 -9.96
N ILE A 241 12.51 19.97 -8.64
CA ILE A 241 12.21 21.28 -8.03
C ILE A 241 13.42 21.92 -7.32
N GLN A 242 14.56 21.24 -7.27
CA GLN A 242 15.73 21.65 -6.48
C GLN A 242 16.16 23.08 -6.79
N TRP A 243 16.26 23.42 -8.08
CA TRP A 243 16.65 24.76 -8.49
C TRP A 243 15.58 25.81 -8.18
N ASP A 244 14.31 25.48 -8.40
CA ASP A 244 13.21 26.41 -8.11
C ASP A 244 13.19 26.78 -6.61
N LEU A 245 13.38 25.81 -5.72
CA LEU A 245 13.37 26.03 -4.27
C LEU A 245 14.67 26.59 -3.72
N ASN A 246 15.75 26.63 -4.51
CA ASN A 246 17.05 27.10 -4.04
C ASN A 246 16.96 28.57 -3.58
N PRO A 247 17.51 28.93 -2.41
CA PRO A 247 17.56 30.31 -1.94
C PRO A 247 18.11 31.29 -2.99
N ASP A 248 19.10 30.87 -3.79
CA ASP A 248 19.77 31.65 -4.84
C ASP A 248 18.97 31.79 -6.14
N HIS A 249 17.79 31.18 -6.22
CA HIS A 249 16.90 31.35 -7.35
C HIS A 249 16.50 32.82 -7.54
N PRO A 250 16.49 33.37 -8.78
CA PRO A 250 16.18 34.78 -9.05
C PRO A 250 14.85 35.27 -8.45
N ARG A 251 13.87 34.38 -8.29
CA ARG A 251 12.57 34.68 -7.66
C ARG A 251 12.64 35.19 -6.21
N PHE A 252 13.77 34.99 -5.54
CA PHE A 252 14.00 35.40 -4.16
C PHE A 252 14.91 36.62 -4.01
N GLN A 253 15.40 37.20 -5.11
CA GLN A 253 16.36 38.32 -5.08
C GLN A 253 15.82 39.57 -4.37
N ASP A 254 14.50 39.79 -4.43
CA ASP A 254 13.84 40.93 -3.81
C ASP A 254 13.58 40.74 -2.30
N GLN A 255 13.85 39.55 -1.74
CA GLN A 255 13.69 39.26 -0.32
C GLN A 255 14.99 39.59 0.43
N GLN A 256 14.91 40.37 1.51
CA GLN A 256 16.07 40.71 2.34
C GLN A 256 16.68 39.44 2.95
N ARG A 257 17.98 39.23 2.74
CA ARG A 257 18.78 38.21 3.42
C ARG A 257 19.65 38.84 4.52
N PRO A 258 19.89 38.16 5.66
CA PRO A 258 19.22 36.97 6.22
C PRO A 258 17.97 37.36 7.06
N PRO A 259 16.95 36.49 7.23
CA PRO A 259 16.94 35.00 7.11
C PRO A 259 16.66 34.43 5.69
N THR A 260 16.64 33.10 5.55
CA THR A 260 16.30 32.36 4.31
C THR A 260 14.95 32.86 3.74
N PRO A 261 14.85 33.10 2.42
CA PRO A 261 13.61 33.58 1.79
C PRO A 261 12.39 32.69 2.08
N ASP A 262 11.22 33.30 2.23
CA ASP A 262 9.97 32.57 2.44
C ASP A 262 9.68 31.66 1.23
N GLY A 263 9.52 30.36 1.49
CA GLY A 263 9.30 29.34 0.47
C GLY A 263 10.56 28.80 -0.21
N ALA A 264 11.76 29.26 0.17
CA ALA A 264 13.01 28.61 -0.24
C ALA A 264 13.33 27.41 0.67
N PHE A 265 13.83 26.35 0.07
CA PHE A 265 14.28 25.14 0.76
C PHE A 265 15.63 24.70 0.21
N GLU A 266 16.59 24.45 1.11
CA GLU A 266 17.85 23.82 0.75
C GLU A 266 17.61 22.29 0.64
N LEU A 267 17.33 21.82 -0.58
CA LEU A 267 17.09 20.41 -0.89
C LEU A 267 18.40 19.63 -1.17
N GLU A 268 19.54 20.23 -0.90
CA GLU A 268 20.86 19.64 -1.08
C GLU A 268 21.50 19.26 0.26
N GLY A 269 22.40 18.28 0.21
CA GLY A 269 23.22 17.88 1.36
C GLY A 269 22.40 17.33 2.53
N TYR A 270 22.77 17.75 3.74
CA TYR A 270 22.29 17.17 5.00
C TYR A 270 20.78 17.27 5.21
N TRP A 271 20.11 18.26 4.62
CA TRP A 271 18.68 18.52 4.85
C TRP A 271 17.76 17.70 3.94
N ARG A 272 18.29 17.11 2.87
CA ARG A 272 17.50 16.41 1.86
C ARG A 272 16.75 15.21 2.44
N ASP A 273 17.46 14.30 3.13
CA ASP A 273 16.87 13.07 3.65
C ASP A 273 15.80 13.32 4.74
N PRO A 274 16.03 14.20 5.74
CA PRO A 274 14.99 14.58 6.69
C PRO A 274 13.77 15.21 6.03
N LEU A 275 13.96 16.18 5.12
CA LEU A 275 12.86 16.84 4.43
C LEU A 275 12.06 15.86 3.57
N ARG A 276 12.73 14.96 2.85
CA ARG A 276 12.08 13.90 2.07
C ARG A 276 11.25 12.99 2.97
N THR A 277 11.84 12.54 4.08
CA THR A 277 11.18 11.62 5.04
C THR A 277 9.98 12.27 5.73
N GLY A 278 10.08 13.54 6.09
CA GLY A 278 8.95 14.29 6.63
C GLY A 278 7.85 14.49 5.59
N THR A 279 8.21 14.82 4.35
CA THR A 279 7.25 15.06 3.26
C THR A 279 6.52 13.79 2.86
N LEU A 280 7.21 12.66 2.67
CA LEU A 280 6.55 11.38 2.34
C LEU A 280 5.60 10.92 3.45
N SER A 281 5.84 11.33 4.71
CA SER A 281 4.98 10.98 5.85
C SER A 281 3.61 11.65 5.83
N LYS A 282 3.37 12.58 4.88
CA LYS A 282 2.03 13.10 4.55
C LYS A 282 1.13 12.02 3.94
N GLY A 283 1.71 10.91 3.47
CA GLY A 283 1.01 9.73 2.98
C GLY A 283 0.60 9.81 1.52
N LEU A 284 -0.24 8.85 1.12
CA LEU A 284 -0.61 8.60 -0.27
C LEU A 284 -1.42 9.73 -0.91
N ARG A 285 -2.12 10.58 -0.15
CA ARG A 285 -2.92 11.69 -0.72
C ARG A 285 -2.04 12.75 -1.37
N LEU A 286 -0.89 13.06 -0.77
CA LEU A 286 0.08 13.97 -1.39
C LEU A 286 0.69 13.31 -2.62
N LEU A 287 1.12 12.05 -2.50
CA LEU A 287 1.67 11.29 -3.64
C LEU A 287 0.69 11.22 -4.82
N HIS A 288 -0.59 10.96 -4.57
CA HIS A 288 -1.62 10.97 -5.61
C HIS A 288 -1.72 12.33 -6.30
N THR A 289 -1.64 13.42 -5.54
CA THR A 289 -1.65 14.76 -6.11
C THR A 289 -0.45 14.95 -7.03
N LEU A 290 0.75 14.56 -6.57
CA LEU A 290 1.98 14.64 -7.35
C LEU A 290 1.93 13.81 -8.64
N LEU A 291 1.42 12.59 -8.58
CA LEU A 291 1.39 11.66 -9.73
C LEU A 291 0.30 11.98 -10.75
N PHE A 292 -0.85 12.51 -10.32
CA PHE A 292 -2.05 12.55 -11.18
C PHE A 292 -2.71 13.91 -11.32
N LYS A 293 -2.37 14.90 -10.48
CA LYS A 293 -3.05 16.20 -10.45
C LYS A 293 -2.16 17.38 -10.81
N ILE A 294 -0.84 17.22 -10.75
CA ILE A 294 0.10 18.26 -11.17
C ILE A 294 -0.02 18.48 -12.68
N THR A 295 -0.13 19.74 -13.08
CA THR A 295 -0.40 20.16 -14.46
C THR A 295 0.77 20.89 -15.10
N ASN A 296 1.64 21.52 -14.29
CA ASN A 296 2.80 22.26 -14.74
C ASN A 296 3.83 22.42 -13.58
N GLN A 297 5.01 22.95 -13.91
CA GLN A 297 6.11 23.14 -12.95
C GLN A 297 5.73 24.06 -11.79
N GLU A 298 5.04 25.17 -12.05
CA GLU A 298 4.65 26.13 -10.99
C GLU A 298 3.69 25.49 -9.97
N HIS A 299 2.74 24.68 -10.45
CA HIS A 299 1.83 23.91 -9.61
C HIS A 299 2.59 22.87 -8.77
N LEU A 300 3.60 22.21 -9.35
CA LEU A 300 4.48 21.30 -8.62
C LEU A 300 5.21 22.03 -7.48
N VAL A 301 5.91 23.12 -7.82
CA VAL A 301 6.70 23.92 -6.88
C VAL A 301 5.82 24.45 -5.74
N THR A 302 4.66 25.05 -6.06
CA THR A 302 3.74 25.60 -5.05
C THR A 302 3.18 24.49 -4.15
N THR A 303 2.81 23.34 -4.73
CA THR A 303 2.33 22.19 -3.96
C THR A 303 3.40 21.69 -3.00
N MET A 304 4.64 21.58 -3.48
CA MET A 304 5.76 21.10 -2.66
C MET A 304 6.13 22.11 -1.57
N GLN A 305 6.18 23.42 -1.87
CA GLN A 305 6.41 24.45 -0.86
C GLN A 305 5.41 24.39 0.30
N ALA A 306 4.14 24.09 0.03
CA ALA A 306 3.11 23.97 1.04
C ALA A 306 3.19 22.67 1.87
N ASN A 307 3.86 21.63 1.37
CA ASN A 307 3.84 20.29 1.96
C ASN A 307 5.19 19.79 2.48
N ILE A 308 6.31 20.39 2.03
CA ILE A 308 7.65 20.05 2.51
C ILE A 308 7.70 20.30 4.01
N CYS A 309 8.13 19.28 4.76
CA CYS A 309 8.24 19.38 6.21
C CYS A 309 9.30 18.44 6.75
N TYR A 310 9.76 18.74 7.96
CA TYR A 310 10.62 17.85 8.72
C TYR A 310 9.85 16.65 9.28
N PRO A 311 10.52 15.50 9.49
CA PRO A 311 9.88 14.32 10.04
C PRO A 311 9.59 14.56 11.52
N LYS A 312 8.35 14.32 11.95
CA LYS A 312 7.97 14.43 13.37
C LYS A 312 8.35 13.18 14.16
N SER A 313 7.86 11.99 13.74
CA SER A 313 8.12 10.73 14.45
C SER A 313 8.26 9.49 13.57
N MET A 314 7.95 9.56 12.27
CA MET A 314 8.15 8.45 11.34
C MET A 314 9.58 8.45 10.79
N ARG A 315 10.44 7.56 11.31
CA ARG A 315 11.80 7.35 10.82
C ARG A 315 11.97 5.90 10.35
N LEU A 316 11.33 5.53 9.24
CA LEU A 316 11.31 4.13 8.79
C LEU A 316 12.70 3.57 8.45
N GLU A 317 13.56 4.39 7.84
CA GLU A 317 14.94 4.01 7.51
C GLU A 317 15.72 3.66 8.80
N ASP A 318 15.74 4.55 9.79
CA ASP A 318 16.47 4.32 11.05
C ASP A 318 15.79 3.29 11.99
N ASP A 319 14.48 3.41 12.18
CA ASP A 319 13.74 2.71 13.25
C ASP A 319 13.22 1.33 12.84
N VAL A 320 13.09 1.07 11.53
CA VAL A 320 12.44 -0.16 11.02
C VAL A 320 13.36 -0.95 10.11
N PHE A 321 13.96 -0.30 9.11
CA PHE A 321 14.75 -0.98 8.09
C PHE A 321 16.25 -1.03 8.42
N GLY A 322 16.72 -0.16 9.31
CA GLY A 322 18.13 0.05 9.62
C GLY A 322 18.86 -1.14 10.26
N THR A 323 20.12 -1.32 9.90
CA THR A 323 20.99 -2.43 10.32
C THR A 323 21.15 -2.50 11.85
N THR A 324 21.35 -1.36 12.52
CA THR A 324 21.46 -1.31 13.99
C THR A 324 20.21 -1.86 14.67
N ARG A 325 19.04 -1.58 14.10
CA ARG A 325 17.78 -2.11 14.60
C ARG A 325 17.65 -3.58 14.28
N GLN A 326 17.97 -4.03 13.06
CA GLN A 326 17.96 -5.46 12.72
C GLN A 326 18.85 -6.29 13.66
N LEU A 327 20.03 -5.78 14.03
CA LEU A 327 20.94 -6.42 14.99
C LEU A 327 20.36 -6.46 16.42
N TYR A 328 19.79 -5.35 16.90
CA TYR A 328 19.11 -5.31 18.20
C TYR A 328 17.92 -6.27 18.24
N MET A 329 17.17 -6.32 17.14
CA MET A 329 16.00 -7.17 16.96
C MET A 329 16.40 -8.63 16.85
N HIS A 330 17.48 -8.96 16.16
CA HIS A 330 18.03 -10.31 16.13
C HIS A 330 18.31 -10.79 17.56
N ARG A 331 18.94 -9.95 18.40
CA ARG A 331 19.22 -10.27 19.82
C ARG A 331 17.97 -10.43 20.69
N GLU A 332 16.98 -9.53 20.61
CA GLU A 332 15.72 -9.67 21.37
C GLU A 332 14.84 -10.83 20.86
N ARG A 333 14.91 -11.14 19.55
CA ARG A 333 14.05 -12.14 18.88
C ARG A 333 14.57 -13.57 18.92
N VAL A 334 15.83 -13.81 19.29
CA VAL A 334 16.35 -15.17 19.61
C VAL A 334 15.46 -15.90 20.65
N LEU A 335 14.73 -15.16 21.49
CA LEU A 335 13.80 -15.73 22.47
C LEU A 335 12.42 -16.12 21.91
N GLY A 336 11.97 -15.50 20.79
CA GLY A 336 10.63 -15.66 20.20
C GLY A 336 10.63 -16.27 18.79
N TRP A 337 10.93 -15.47 17.76
CA TRP A 337 10.98 -15.90 16.35
C TRP A 337 12.28 -16.60 15.95
N GLY A 338 13.39 -16.39 16.67
CA GLY A 338 14.63 -17.15 16.47
C GLY A 338 14.44 -18.65 16.67
N ARG A 339 13.40 -19.07 17.41
CA ARG A 339 13.00 -20.48 17.47
C ARG A 339 12.40 -21.01 16.16
N LYS A 340 11.86 -20.14 15.31
CA LYS A 340 11.32 -20.45 13.98
C LYS A 340 12.40 -20.40 12.89
N THR A 341 13.44 -19.58 13.05
CA THR A 341 14.51 -19.47 12.04
C THR A 341 15.09 -20.84 11.70
N GLY A 342 15.24 -21.14 10.42
CA GLY A 342 15.69 -22.43 9.92
C GLY A 342 14.64 -23.56 9.98
N ARG A 343 13.42 -23.29 10.48
CA ARG A 343 12.31 -24.25 10.35
C ARG A 343 11.83 -24.30 8.91
N PRO A 344 11.36 -25.47 8.43
CA PRO A 344 10.73 -25.59 7.13
C PRO A 344 9.55 -24.63 6.99
N LEU A 345 9.59 -23.83 5.93
CA LEU A 345 8.56 -22.93 5.46
C LEU A 345 8.43 -23.10 3.93
N PRO A 346 7.95 -24.27 3.46
CA PRO A 346 7.79 -24.51 2.04
C PRO A 346 6.68 -23.65 1.45
N PHE A 347 6.81 -23.34 0.15
CA PHE A 347 5.75 -22.67 -0.58
C PHE A 347 4.50 -23.56 -0.64
N ARG A 348 3.33 -22.99 -0.31
CA ARG A 348 2.04 -23.71 -0.29
C ARG A 348 1.05 -23.18 -1.33
N GLY A 349 1.55 -22.50 -2.37
CA GLY A 349 0.74 -21.83 -3.38
C GLY A 349 0.33 -20.40 -2.98
N ASP A 350 -0.11 -19.63 -3.98
CA ASP A 350 -0.56 -18.24 -3.85
C ASP A 350 -1.96 -18.06 -3.27
N GLY A 351 -2.53 -19.11 -2.68
CA GLY A 351 -3.83 -19.02 -2.02
C GLY A 351 -3.88 -17.88 -1.01
N GLY A 352 -5.04 -17.23 -0.90
CA GLY A 352 -5.30 -16.22 0.13
C GLY A 352 -5.13 -16.80 1.54
N PRO A 353 -5.14 -15.94 2.58
CA PRO A 353 -4.89 -16.38 3.95
C PRO A 353 -5.85 -17.50 4.32
N ASP A 354 -5.30 -18.60 4.82
CA ASP A 354 -6.10 -19.68 5.39
C ASP A 354 -6.38 -19.39 6.88
N ALA A 355 -7.00 -20.34 7.58
CA ALA A 355 -7.24 -20.21 9.02
C ALA A 355 -5.94 -20.04 9.85
N GLU A 356 -4.76 -20.27 9.27
CA GLU A 356 -3.43 -20.13 9.91
C GLU A 356 -2.72 -18.81 9.56
N GLY A 357 -3.24 -18.01 8.62
CA GLY A 357 -2.70 -16.68 8.25
C GLY A 357 -2.27 -16.54 6.79
N ASP A 358 -1.66 -15.41 6.44
CA ASP A 358 -1.12 -15.16 5.10
C ASP A 358 0.11 -16.04 4.83
N ARG A 359 0.12 -16.68 3.67
CA ARG A 359 1.23 -17.55 3.23
C ARG A 359 2.37 -16.70 2.62
N PRO A 360 3.64 -17.09 2.82
CA PRO A 360 4.75 -16.39 2.19
C PRO A 360 4.68 -16.53 0.65
N PRO A 361 5.04 -15.49 -0.11
CA PRO A 361 5.14 -15.57 -1.57
C PRO A 361 6.28 -16.51 -1.98
N LEU A 362 6.18 -17.08 -3.19
CA LEU A 362 7.21 -17.99 -3.73
C LEU A 362 8.62 -17.37 -3.64
N ALA A 363 8.73 -16.10 -4.03
CA ALA A 363 9.99 -15.36 -4.02
C ALA A 363 10.67 -15.34 -2.63
N TRP A 364 9.89 -15.20 -1.56
CA TRP A 364 10.40 -15.25 -0.19
C TRP A 364 10.92 -16.65 0.16
N THR A 365 10.15 -17.68 -0.17
CA THR A 365 10.55 -19.07 0.11
C THR A 365 11.77 -19.50 -0.70
N LEU A 366 11.92 -19.02 -1.94
CA LEU A 366 13.12 -19.28 -2.76
C LEU A 366 14.36 -18.62 -2.15
N MET A 367 14.24 -17.33 -1.79
CA MET A 367 15.32 -16.56 -1.18
C MET A 367 15.87 -17.21 0.09
N TRP A 368 14.98 -17.84 0.87
CA TRP A 368 15.33 -18.49 2.14
C TRP A 368 15.36 -20.02 2.06
N ARG A 369 15.44 -20.61 0.87
CA ARG A 369 15.55 -22.07 0.63
C ARG A 369 14.52 -22.90 1.41
N GLU A 370 13.26 -22.47 1.33
CA GLU A 370 12.12 -23.06 2.03
C GLU A 370 12.30 -23.12 3.55
N THR A 371 13.05 -22.18 4.13
CA THR A 371 13.16 -22.01 5.58
C THR A 371 12.63 -20.66 6.01
N TYR A 372 12.16 -20.60 7.26
CA TYR A 372 11.76 -19.33 7.85
C TYR A 372 13.00 -18.47 8.13
N SER A 373 12.94 -17.21 7.71
CA SER A 373 13.90 -16.16 8.06
C SER A 373 13.19 -14.98 8.67
N CYS A 374 13.87 -14.28 9.58
CA CYS A 374 13.41 -13.05 10.19
C CYS A 374 14.16 -11.80 9.68
N LEU A 375 15.02 -11.97 8.67
CA LEU A 375 15.84 -10.92 8.09
C LEU A 375 15.06 -10.15 7.03
N PHE A 376 15.06 -8.83 7.12
CA PHE A 376 14.39 -7.89 6.21
C PHE A 376 15.06 -6.50 6.29
N GLY A 377 14.63 -5.54 5.47
CA GLY A 377 15.17 -4.18 5.47
C GLY A 377 16.55 -4.11 4.81
N GLU A 378 17.52 -3.48 5.48
CA GLU A 378 18.90 -3.32 4.97
C GLU A 378 19.66 -4.64 4.83
N CYS A 379 19.16 -5.74 5.42
CA CYS A 379 19.69 -7.08 5.17
C CYS A 379 19.43 -7.58 3.73
N LEU A 380 18.54 -6.92 2.99
CA LEU A 380 18.20 -7.26 1.61
C LEU A 380 18.53 -6.09 0.69
N PRO A 381 19.11 -6.35 -0.50
CA PRO A 381 19.45 -5.30 -1.44
C PRO A 381 18.22 -4.51 -1.87
N ASP A 382 18.36 -3.19 -2.00
CA ASP A 382 17.31 -2.31 -2.48
C ASP A 382 16.77 -2.75 -3.86
N THR A 383 17.62 -3.31 -4.73
CA THR A 383 17.24 -3.79 -6.08
C THR A 383 16.08 -4.79 -6.05
N THR A 384 16.03 -5.66 -5.03
CA THR A 384 14.92 -6.61 -4.85
C THR A 384 13.59 -5.90 -4.59
N ARG A 385 13.61 -4.88 -3.72
CA ARG A 385 12.45 -4.05 -3.38
C ARG A 385 12.00 -3.21 -4.57
N HIS A 386 12.93 -2.74 -5.41
CA HIS A 386 12.60 -2.04 -6.66
C HIS A 386 11.82 -2.90 -7.64
N CYS A 387 12.08 -4.21 -7.65
CA CYS A 387 11.38 -5.17 -8.49
C CYS A 387 10.08 -5.69 -7.86
N GLY A 388 9.80 -5.36 -6.60
CA GLY A 388 8.60 -5.82 -5.89
C GLY A 388 8.52 -7.34 -5.70
N TYR A 389 9.67 -8.02 -5.50
CA TYR A 389 9.76 -9.49 -5.51
C TYR A 389 8.72 -10.23 -4.63
N VAL A 390 8.32 -9.67 -3.49
CA VAL A 390 7.30 -10.23 -2.57
C VAL A 390 5.84 -9.98 -2.98
N MET A 391 5.61 -9.23 -4.05
CA MET A 391 4.27 -8.88 -4.52
C MET A 391 3.72 -9.91 -5.50
N TRP A 392 4.60 -10.50 -6.30
CA TRP A 392 4.23 -11.32 -7.46
C TRP A 392 3.82 -12.73 -7.06
N ASP A 393 2.87 -13.29 -7.82
CA ASP A 393 2.51 -14.69 -7.68
C ASP A 393 3.57 -15.61 -8.32
N ALA A 394 3.47 -16.91 -8.04
CA ALA A 394 4.40 -17.92 -8.54
C ALA A 394 4.47 -17.93 -10.06
N ALA A 395 3.32 -17.85 -10.73
CA ALA A 395 3.24 -17.88 -12.19
C ALA A 395 4.04 -16.72 -12.80
N ARG A 396 3.94 -15.52 -12.23
CA ARG A 396 4.73 -14.37 -12.68
C ARG A 396 6.21 -14.52 -12.36
N ILE A 397 6.57 -14.98 -11.18
CA ILE A 397 7.98 -15.21 -10.79
C ILE A 397 8.66 -16.17 -11.77
N GLU A 398 8.01 -17.30 -12.05
CA GLU A 398 8.50 -18.31 -13.00
C GLU A 398 8.51 -17.78 -14.45
N GLY A 399 7.43 -17.14 -14.88
CA GLY A 399 7.29 -16.60 -16.23
C GLY A 399 8.29 -15.49 -16.57
N THR A 400 8.69 -14.70 -15.57
CA THR A 400 9.65 -13.60 -15.74
C THR A 400 11.11 -14.03 -15.57
N GLY A 401 11.38 -15.27 -15.12
CA GLY A 401 12.73 -15.72 -14.76
C GLY A 401 13.29 -15.07 -13.50
N ALA A 402 12.43 -14.50 -12.67
CA ALA A 402 12.84 -13.84 -11.42
C ALA A 402 13.36 -14.86 -10.39
N ASP A 403 12.94 -16.11 -10.49
CA ASP A 403 13.40 -17.23 -9.68
C ASP A 403 14.92 -17.46 -9.78
N GLU A 404 15.50 -17.33 -10.98
CA GLU A 404 16.95 -17.45 -11.21
C GLU A 404 17.72 -16.34 -10.47
N VAL A 405 17.25 -15.09 -10.59
CA VAL A 405 17.85 -13.92 -9.93
C VAL A 405 17.77 -14.06 -8.40
N LEU A 406 16.60 -14.46 -7.88
CA LEU A 406 16.38 -14.65 -6.45
C LEU A 406 17.20 -15.80 -5.88
N SER A 407 17.40 -16.87 -6.65
CA SER A 407 18.25 -18.01 -6.26
C SER A 407 19.72 -17.62 -6.21
N GLY A 408 20.18 -16.78 -7.15
CA GLY A 408 21.53 -16.19 -7.11
C GLY A 408 21.73 -15.36 -5.84
N LEU A 409 20.79 -14.49 -5.52
CA LEU A 409 20.85 -13.67 -4.31
C LEU A 409 20.82 -14.51 -3.02
N ALA A 410 20.06 -15.60 -2.99
CA ALA A 410 20.06 -16.55 -1.86
C ALA A 410 21.42 -17.21 -1.63
N ALA A 411 22.25 -17.34 -2.66
CA ALA A 411 23.61 -17.85 -2.53
C ALA A 411 24.54 -16.79 -1.90
N GLU A 412 24.39 -15.53 -2.27
CA GLU A 412 25.16 -14.39 -1.73
C GLU A 412 24.81 -14.14 -0.26
N LEU A 413 23.53 -14.07 0.08
CA LEU A 413 23.07 -13.86 1.46
C LEU A 413 23.51 -14.99 2.41
N SER A 414 23.68 -16.21 1.91
CA SER A 414 24.17 -17.34 2.70
C SER A 414 25.64 -17.20 3.10
N LEU A 415 26.44 -16.41 2.39
CA LEU A 415 27.84 -16.15 2.74
C LEU A 415 27.94 -15.06 3.81
N ASP A 416 27.07 -14.04 3.73
CA ASP A 416 27.10 -12.92 4.68
C ASP A 416 26.52 -13.28 6.06
N ILE A 417 25.55 -14.21 6.13
CA ILE A 417 24.93 -14.61 7.41
C ILE A 417 25.92 -15.38 8.30
N ASP A 418 26.84 -16.16 7.72
CA ASP A 418 27.89 -16.87 8.46
C ASP A 418 28.88 -15.91 9.14
N ASP A 419 29.01 -14.66 8.66
CA ASP A 419 29.84 -13.62 9.28
C ASP A 419 29.16 -12.91 10.46
N TYR A 420 27.85 -13.12 10.66
CA TYR A 420 27.06 -12.56 11.78
C TYR A 420 26.73 -13.59 12.87
N THR A 421 27.07 -14.86 12.69
CA THR A 421 27.00 -15.94 13.70
C THR A 421 28.34 -16.17 14.38
#